data_AF-A0KZI7-F1
#
_entry.id   AF-A0KZI7-F1
#
_cell.length_a   1.000
_cell.length_b   1.000
_cell.length_c   1.000
_cell.angle_alpha   90.00
_cell.angle_beta   90.00
_cell.angle_gamma   90.00
#
_symmetry.space_group_name_H-M   'P 1'
#
loop_
_entity.id
_entity.type
_entity.pdbx_description
1 polymer ?
#
loop_
_entity_poly.entity_id
_entity_poly.type
_entity_poly.pdbx_seq_one_letter_code
_entity_poly.pdbx_strand_id
1 'polypeptide(L)'
;MKVISQQQLKPALLAGIGAMLCISALASLEQMSSQLLWLMAPFGATMVILFALPDSPLAQPRNIVCGHLLTSLMGLIILHSVGVSPLTLGLAVGAGIALMMLTHTVHPPAGANPLVIMLTAQGWDFLYSPVASGLVLILSFGWLYHNLLCRRPYPQKWF
;
A
#
# COMPACT_ATOMS: atom_id res chain seq x y z
N MET A 1 15.60 25.10 17.33
CA MET A 1 15.26 24.62 15.97
C MET A 1 16.48 23.90 15.41
N LYS A 2 16.44 22.59 15.12
CA LYS A 2 17.58 21.89 14.49
C LYS A 2 17.67 22.32 13.03
N VAL A 3 18.83 22.78 12.58
CA VAL A 3 19.09 23.10 11.17
C VAL A 3 19.09 21.79 10.37
N ILE A 4 18.28 21.70 9.31
CA ILE A 4 18.22 20.52 8.44
C ILE A 4 19.53 20.44 7.66
N SER A 5 20.25 19.32 7.77
CA SER A 5 21.49 19.15 7.01
C SER A 5 21.22 18.77 5.56
N GLN A 6 22.13 19.12 4.65
CA GLN A 6 22.10 18.70 3.24
C GLN A 6 21.99 17.16 3.09
N GLN A 7 22.60 16.41 4.02
CA GLN A 7 22.54 14.95 4.07
C GLN A 7 21.14 14.41 4.40
N GLN A 8 20.30 15.19 5.08
CA GLN A 8 18.90 14.84 5.36
C GLN A 8 17.95 15.34 4.28
N LEU A 9 18.22 16.50 3.69
CA LEU A 9 17.36 17.12 2.69
C LEU A 9 17.28 16.29 1.40
N LYS A 10 18.42 15.82 0.88
CA LYS A 10 18.44 15.10 -0.40
C LYS A 10 17.63 13.80 -0.36
N PRO A 11 17.80 12.88 0.61
CA PRO A 11 16.97 11.67 0.70
C PRO A 11 15.48 11.99 0.88
N ALA A 12 15.14 13.01 1.66
CA ALA A 12 13.75 13.41 1.87
C ALA A 12 13.08 13.90 0.57
N LEU A 13 13.76 14.77 -0.20
CA LEU A 13 13.27 15.25 -1.49
C LEU A 13 13.14 14.11 -2.51
N LEU A 14 14.13 13.22 -2.58
CA LEU A 14 14.06 12.05 -3.46
C LEU A 14 12.84 11.20 -3.11
N ALA A 15 12.68 10.81 -1.84
CA ALA A 15 11.54 10.03 -1.41
C ALA A 15 10.20 10.69 -1.73
N GLY A 16 10.08 12.01 -1.49
CA GLY A 16 8.90 12.80 -1.83
C GLY A 16 8.59 12.81 -3.33
N ILE A 17 9.61 12.97 -4.18
CA ILE A 17 9.45 12.93 -5.65
C ILE A 17 9.02 11.53 -6.11
N GLY A 18 9.61 10.46 -5.58
CA GLY A 18 9.22 9.09 -5.90
C GLY A 18 7.76 8.81 -5.56
N ALA A 19 7.34 9.19 -4.35
CA ALA A 19 5.96 9.08 -3.89
C ALA A 19 4.99 9.91 -4.75
N MET A 20 5.34 11.17 -5.04
CA MET A 20 4.56 12.07 -5.89
C MET A 20 4.31 11.44 -7.26
N LEU A 21 5.37 11.01 -7.95
CA LEU A 21 5.25 10.46 -9.29
C LEU A 21 4.41 9.17 -9.32
N CYS A 22 4.59 8.29 -8.33
CA CYS A 22 3.84 7.05 -8.25
C CYS A 22 2.34 7.29 -7.99
N ILE A 23 2.00 8.18 -7.06
CA ILE A 23 0.59 8.52 -6.78
C ILE A 23 -0.04 9.29 -7.93
N SER A 24 0.69 10.22 -8.56
CA SER A 24 0.22 10.91 -9.76
C SER A 24 -0.08 9.93 -10.89
N ALA A 25 0.76 8.92 -11.11
CA ALA A 25 0.50 7.89 -12.12
C ALA A 25 -0.79 7.10 -11.83
N LEU A 26 -1.00 6.64 -10.60
CA LEU A 26 -2.23 5.97 -10.19
C LEU A 26 -3.46 6.88 -10.36
N ALA A 27 -3.36 8.14 -9.93
CA ALA A 27 -4.44 9.11 -10.03
C ALA A 27 -4.76 9.53 -11.48
N SER A 28 -3.77 9.51 -12.38
CA SER A 28 -3.99 9.74 -13.80
C SER A 28 -4.72 8.56 -14.44
N LEU A 29 -4.36 7.31 -14.09
CA LEU A 29 -5.07 6.12 -14.57
C LEU A 29 -6.52 6.07 -14.09
N GLU A 30 -6.78 6.46 -12.84
CA GLU A 30 -8.13 6.66 -12.30
C GLU A 30 -8.95 7.63 -13.17
N GLN A 31 -8.39 8.78 -13.52
CA GLN A 31 -9.08 9.78 -14.35
C GLN A 31 -9.35 9.28 -15.78
N MET A 32 -8.46 8.46 -16.33
CA MET A 32 -8.61 7.90 -17.68
C MET A 32 -9.61 6.74 -17.75
N SER A 33 -9.86 6.07 -16.61
CA SER A 33 -10.66 4.85 -16.54
C SER A 33 -11.81 5.02 -15.56
N SER A 34 -12.96 5.49 -16.04
CA SER A 34 -14.17 5.69 -15.21
C SER A 34 -14.76 4.41 -14.61
N GLN A 35 -14.32 3.24 -15.07
CA GLN A 35 -14.84 1.93 -14.63
C GLN A 35 -13.95 1.22 -13.61
N LEU A 36 -12.70 1.65 -13.44
CA LEU A 36 -11.74 0.97 -12.57
C LEU A 36 -11.17 1.94 -11.55
N LEU A 37 -11.26 1.57 -10.28
CA LEU A 37 -10.53 2.24 -9.22
C LEU A 37 -9.05 1.83 -9.30
N TRP A 38 -8.15 2.80 -9.30
CA TRP A 38 -6.69 2.64 -9.28
C TRP A 38 -6.07 3.14 -7.98
N LEU A 39 -6.74 4.05 -7.27
CA LEU A 39 -6.19 4.68 -6.07
C LEU A 39 -7.01 4.36 -4.82
N MET A 40 -6.32 4.08 -3.71
CA MET A 40 -6.93 4.03 -2.37
C MET A 40 -6.01 4.67 -1.33
N ALA A 41 -6.60 5.26 -0.29
CA ALA A 41 -5.86 5.99 0.75
C ALA A 41 -4.68 5.20 1.37
N PRO A 42 -4.78 3.88 1.65
CA PRO A 42 -3.66 3.08 2.15
C PRO A 42 -2.40 3.15 1.30
N PHE A 43 -2.51 3.30 -0.03
CA PHE A 43 -1.34 3.41 -0.91
C PHE A 43 -0.47 4.63 -0.60
N GLY A 44 -1.05 5.74 -0.12
CA GLY A 44 -0.27 6.89 0.32
C GLY A 44 0.71 6.54 1.43
N ALA A 45 0.27 5.77 2.43
CA ALA A 45 1.15 5.29 3.50
C ALA A 45 2.16 4.23 3.01
N THR A 46 1.79 3.42 2.01
CA THR A 46 2.75 2.54 1.30
C THR A 46 3.87 3.33 0.66
N MET A 47 3.59 4.49 0.06
CA MET A 47 4.63 5.36 -0.54
C MET A 47 5.65 5.82 0.51
N VAL A 48 5.19 6.16 1.72
CA VAL A 48 6.08 6.58 2.81
C VAL A 48 7.12 5.50 3.07
N ILE A 49 6.69 4.25 3.27
CA ILE A 49 7.63 3.17 3.58
C ILE A 49 8.46 2.81 2.34
N LEU A 50 7.84 2.68 1.16
CA LEU A 50 8.53 2.27 -0.06
C LEU A 50 9.62 3.24 -0.49
N PHE A 51 9.39 4.55 -0.38
CA PHE A 51 10.35 5.56 -0.86
C PHE A 51 11.23 6.14 0.25
N ALA A 52 10.71 6.32 1.47
CA ALA A 52 11.51 6.87 2.56
C ALA A 52 12.31 5.79 3.33
N LEU A 53 11.84 4.53 3.35
CA LEU A 53 12.44 3.42 4.08
C LEU A 53 12.58 2.16 3.22
N PRO A 54 13.20 2.22 2.02
CA PRO A 54 13.23 1.12 1.05
C PRO A 54 13.94 -0.15 1.56
N ASP A 55 14.86 0.00 2.52
CA ASP A 55 15.60 -1.12 3.12
C ASP A 55 14.80 -1.83 4.23
N SER A 56 13.66 -1.26 4.65
CA SER A 56 12.81 -1.86 5.67
C SER A 56 12.23 -3.19 5.16
N PRO A 57 12.16 -4.24 5.99
CA PRO A 57 11.39 -5.44 5.70
C PRO A 57 9.94 -5.12 5.32
N LEU A 58 9.37 -4.06 5.90
CA LEU A 58 7.99 -3.62 5.67
C LEU A 58 7.77 -3.03 4.26
N ALA A 59 8.86 -2.58 3.61
CA ALA A 59 8.85 -2.06 2.24
C ALA A 59 9.09 -3.15 1.18
N GLN A 60 9.41 -4.39 1.59
CA GLN A 60 9.71 -5.44 0.62
C GLN A 60 8.44 -5.94 -0.08
N PRO A 61 8.52 -6.35 -1.37
CA PRO A 61 7.36 -6.70 -2.18
C PRO A 61 6.43 -7.72 -1.54
N ARG A 62 6.98 -8.76 -0.89
CA ARG A 62 6.20 -9.79 -0.18
C ARG A 62 5.27 -9.18 0.87
N ASN A 63 5.78 -8.26 1.69
CA ASN A 63 4.98 -7.63 2.73
C ASN A 63 3.92 -6.69 2.13
N ILE A 64 4.30 -5.89 1.12
CA ILE A 64 3.35 -4.99 0.45
C ILE A 64 2.20 -5.81 -0.18
N VAL A 65 2.52 -6.83 -0.99
CA VAL A 65 1.51 -7.63 -1.71
C VAL A 65 0.64 -8.42 -0.76
N CYS A 66 1.22 -9.25 0.10
CA CYS A 66 0.45 -10.08 1.01
C CYS A 66 -0.30 -9.24 2.03
N GLY A 67 0.31 -8.17 2.54
CA GLY A 67 -0.34 -7.25 3.45
C GLY A 67 -1.63 -6.69 2.86
N HIS A 68 -1.56 -6.08 1.67
CA HIS A 68 -2.76 -5.50 1.05
C HIS A 68 -3.79 -6.56 0.64
N LEU A 69 -3.38 -7.70 0.09
CA LEU A 69 -4.31 -8.75 -0.33
C LEU A 69 -5.04 -9.39 0.87
N LEU A 70 -4.32 -9.75 1.93
CA LEU A 70 -4.90 -10.41 3.10
C LEU A 70 -5.88 -9.51 3.84
N THR A 71 -5.53 -8.24 4.06
CA THR A 71 -6.42 -7.32 4.77
C THR A 71 -7.61 -6.91 3.92
N SER A 72 -7.43 -6.71 2.60
CA SER A 72 -8.54 -6.45 1.71
C SER A 72 -9.52 -7.62 1.65
N LEU A 73 -9.00 -8.85 1.57
CA LEU A 73 -9.81 -10.06 1.63
C LEU A 73 -10.62 -10.13 2.93
N MET A 74 -10.02 -9.79 4.07
CA MET A 74 -10.76 -9.78 5.33
C MET A 74 -11.87 -8.73 5.39
N GLY A 75 -11.62 -7.53 4.86
CA GLY A 75 -12.65 -6.50 4.72
C GLY A 75 -13.82 -6.97 3.89
N LEU A 76 -13.55 -7.59 2.73
CA LEU A 76 -14.58 -8.11 1.83
C LEU A 76 -15.38 -9.26 2.45
N ILE A 77 -14.70 -10.23 3.08
CA ILE A 77 -15.36 -11.36 3.74
C ILE A 77 -16.35 -10.86 4.78
N ILE A 78 -15.92 -9.96 5.68
CA ILE A 78 -16.78 -9.52 6.79
C ILE A 78 -17.90 -8.61 6.30
N LEU A 79 -17.62 -7.72 5.34
CA LEU A 79 -18.64 -6.89 4.70
C LEU A 79 -19.78 -7.73 4.12
N HIS A 80 -19.45 -8.75 3.33
CA HIS A 80 -20.44 -9.53 2.59
C HIS A 80 -21.09 -10.67 3.39
N SER A 81 -20.52 -11.06 4.54
CA SER A 81 -21.08 -12.13 5.38
C SER A 81 -21.84 -11.62 6.60
N VAL A 82 -21.40 -10.51 7.20
CA VAL A 82 -21.98 -9.99 8.46
C VAL A 82 -22.51 -8.56 8.29
N GLY A 83 -21.84 -7.73 7.49
CA GLY A 83 -22.17 -6.31 7.31
C GLY A 83 -21.37 -5.38 8.23
N VAL A 84 -21.75 -4.10 8.22
CA VAL A 84 -20.98 -3.02 8.86
C VAL A 84 -21.56 -2.63 10.22
N SER A 85 -20.72 -2.71 11.25
CA SER A 85 -20.97 -2.25 12.62
C SER A 85 -19.64 -1.89 13.28
N PRO A 86 -19.61 -1.15 14.40
CA PRO A 86 -18.36 -0.86 15.12
C PRO A 86 -17.56 -2.12 15.46
N LEU A 87 -18.24 -3.20 15.86
CA LEU A 87 -17.58 -4.46 16.21
C LEU A 87 -17.00 -5.16 14.97
N THR A 88 -17.74 -5.20 13.86
CA THR A 88 -17.27 -5.87 12.63
C THR A 88 -16.13 -5.12 11.94
N LEU A 89 -16.10 -3.78 12.04
CA LEU A 89 -14.94 -2.98 11.61
C LEU A 89 -13.68 -3.34 12.42
N GLY A 90 -13.81 -3.39 13.74
CA GLY A 90 -12.71 -3.82 14.62
C GLY A 90 -12.26 -5.25 14.34
N LEU A 91 -13.21 -6.16 14.12
CA LEU A 91 -12.94 -7.56 13.77
C LEU A 91 -12.16 -7.66 12.44
N ALA A 92 -12.55 -6.92 11.41
CA ALA A 92 -11.90 -6.99 10.11
C ALA A 92 -10.46 -6.47 10.12
N VAL A 93 -10.23 -5.35 10.81
CA VAL A 93 -8.89 -4.81 11.02
C VAL A 93 -8.04 -5.76 11.86
N GLY A 94 -8.58 -6.23 13.00
CA GLY A 94 -7.88 -7.14 13.91
C GLY A 94 -7.51 -8.47 13.25
N ALA A 95 -8.45 -9.09 12.52
CA ALA A 95 -8.20 -10.33 11.78
C ALA A 95 -7.16 -10.14 10.67
N GLY A 96 -7.23 -9.04 9.92
CA GLY A 96 -6.23 -8.70 8.90
C GLY A 96 -4.82 -8.54 9.49
N ILE A 97 -4.69 -7.85 10.63
CA ILE A 97 -3.42 -7.72 11.34
C ILE A 97 -2.91 -9.08 11.82
N ALA A 98 -3.77 -9.89 12.44
CA ALA A 98 -3.41 -11.22 12.90
C ALA A 98 -2.91 -12.11 11.75
N LEU A 99 -3.59 -12.10 10.60
CA LEU A 99 -3.16 -12.85 9.41
C LEU A 99 -1.80 -12.38 8.88
N MET A 100 -1.55 -11.06 8.82
CA MET A 100 -0.25 -10.53 8.43
C MET A 100 0.86 -10.97 9.40
N MET A 101 0.58 -11.02 10.71
CA MET A 101 1.54 -11.49 11.70
C MET A 101 1.83 -12.99 11.53
N LEU A 102 0.79 -13.82 11.39
CA LEU A 102 0.91 -15.27 11.21
C LEU A 102 1.65 -15.65 9.92
N THR A 103 1.52 -14.84 8.87
CA THR A 103 2.19 -15.06 7.58
C THR A 103 3.54 -14.33 7.47
N HIS A 104 3.95 -13.60 8.50
CA HIS A 104 5.15 -12.75 8.51
C HIS A 104 5.18 -11.73 7.34
N THR A 105 4.03 -11.14 7.01
CA THR A 105 3.89 -10.18 5.88
C THR A 105 3.36 -8.83 6.36
N VAL A 106 3.72 -8.42 7.58
CA VAL A 106 3.26 -7.14 8.14
C VAL A 106 3.61 -5.98 7.22
N HIS A 107 2.59 -5.29 6.75
CA HIS A 107 2.68 -4.02 6.04
C HIS A 107 1.66 -3.06 6.66
N PRO A 108 2.07 -2.21 7.62
CA PRO A 108 1.14 -1.38 8.39
C PRO A 108 0.14 -0.56 7.57
N PRO A 109 0.49 0.01 6.39
CA PRO A 109 -0.48 0.71 5.54
C PRO A 109 -1.70 -0.13 5.18
N ALA A 110 -1.50 -1.43 4.93
CA ALA A 110 -2.58 -2.33 4.55
C ALA A 110 -3.61 -2.56 5.66
N GLY A 111 -3.28 -2.27 6.93
CA GLY A 111 -4.21 -2.37 8.05
C GLY A 111 -5.45 -1.47 7.91
N ALA A 112 -5.38 -0.43 7.06
CA ALA A 112 -6.52 0.45 6.77
C ALA A 112 -7.45 -0.07 5.65
N ASN A 113 -7.04 -1.07 4.86
CA ASN A 113 -7.87 -1.58 3.74
C ASN A 113 -9.25 -2.07 4.18
N PRO A 114 -9.42 -2.83 5.29
CA PRO A 114 -10.75 -3.28 5.72
C PRO A 114 -11.69 -2.11 5.99
N LEU A 115 -11.18 -1.01 6.57
CA LEU A 115 -11.97 0.18 6.84
C LEU A 115 -12.41 0.85 5.54
N VAL A 116 -11.51 1.00 4.56
CA VAL A 116 -11.87 1.56 3.24
C VAL A 116 -12.99 0.72 2.62
N ILE A 117 -12.78 -0.59 2.51
CA ILE A 117 -13.73 -1.51 1.87
C ILE A 117 -15.10 -1.48 2.55
N MET A 118 -15.13 -1.60 3.88
CA MET A 118 -16.38 -1.70 4.62
C MET A 118 -17.13 -0.36 4.66
N LEU A 119 -16.42 0.75 4.88
CA LEU A 119 -17.07 2.07 5.00
C LEU A 119 -17.55 2.62 3.65
N THR A 120 -16.97 2.17 2.54
CA THR A 120 -17.42 2.56 1.19
C THR A 120 -18.16 1.42 0.47
N ALA A 121 -18.58 0.38 1.19
CA ALA A 121 -19.40 -0.73 0.70
C ALA A 121 -18.89 -1.36 -0.62
N GLN A 122 -17.59 -1.63 -0.70
CA GLN A 122 -16.94 -2.11 -1.92
C GLN A 122 -17.26 -3.58 -2.23
N GLY A 123 -17.32 -3.91 -3.52
CA GLY A 123 -17.52 -5.28 -4.02
C GLY A 123 -16.20 -6.07 -4.16
N TRP A 124 -16.32 -7.34 -4.56
CA TRP A 124 -15.20 -8.24 -4.77
C TRP A 124 -14.23 -7.79 -5.87
N ASP A 125 -14.71 -7.00 -6.82
CA ASP A 125 -13.93 -6.32 -7.84
C ASP A 125 -12.84 -5.40 -7.24
N PHE A 126 -13.04 -4.89 -6.02
CA PHE A 126 -12.04 -4.10 -5.29
C PHE A 126 -10.70 -4.84 -5.10
N LEU A 127 -10.75 -6.18 -4.99
CA LEU A 127 -9.54 -7.01 -4.87
C LEU A 127 -8.72 -7.00 -6.17
N TYR A 128 -9.38 -6.93 -7.32
CA TYR A 128 -8.73 -6.78 -8.61
C TYR A 128 -8.29 -5.32 -8.83
N SER A 129 -9.19 -4.36 -8.63
CA SER A 129 -8.94 -2.94 -8.79
C SER A 129 -9.65 -2.15 -7.69
N PRO A 130 -8.93 -1.46 -6.79
CA PRO A 130 -7.56 -0.97 -6.98
C PRO A 130 -6.47 -1.89 -6.42
N VAL A 131 -6.80 -2.97 -5.70
CA VAL A 131 -5.78 -3.66 -4.88
C VAL A 131 -4.70 -4.33 -5.73
N ALA A 132 -5.04 -5.32 -6.56
CA ALA A 132 -4.04 -6.04 -7.35
C ALA A 132 -3.40 -5.15 -8.44
N SER A 133 -4.21 -4.38 -9.17
CA SER A 133 -3.74 -3.48 -10.23
C SER A 133 -2.80 -2.39 -9.68
N GLY A 134 -3.17 -1.76 -8.57
CA GLY A 134 -2.35 -0.76 -7.89
C GLY A 134 -1.04 -1.34 -7.36
N LEU A 135 -1.06 -2.54 -6.79
CA LEU A 135 0.16 -3.23 -6.32
C LEU A 135 1.16 -3.47 -7.46
N VAL A 136 0.70 -3.92 -8.63
CA VAL A 136 1.57 -4.12 -9.80
C VAL A 136 2.25 -2.81 -10.20
N LEU A 137 1.50 -1.71 -10.26
CA LEU A 137 2.06 -0.41 -10.62
C LEU A 137 3.03 0.09 -9.56
N ILE A 138 2.63 0.06 -8.28
CA ILE A 138 3.45 0.52 -7.15
C ILE A 138 4.79 -0.21 -7.10
N LEU A 139 4.79 -1.53 -7.24
CA LEU A 139 6.03 -2.31 -7.21
C LEU A 139 6.88 -2.09 -8.45
N SER A 140 6.26 -1.99 -9.63
CA SER A 140 6.98 -1.66 -10.87
C SER A 140 7.64 -0.30 -10.75
N PHE A 141 6.93 0.69 -10.22
CA PHE A 141 7.44 2.05 -10.01
C PHE A 141 8.56 2.07 -8.95
N GLY A 142 8.35 1.40 -7.82
CA GLY A 142 9.37 1.27 -6.76
C GLY A 142 10.65 0.62 -7.28
N TRP A 143 10.52 -0.46 -8.07
CA TRP A 143 11.65 -1.10 -8.71
C TRP A 143 12.38 -0.18 -9.68
N LEU A 144 11.67 0.46 -10.62
CA LEU A 144 12.27 1.38 -11.60
C LEU A 144 12.98 2.55 -10.89
N TYR A 145 12.30 3.15 -9.91
CA TYR A 145 12.81 4.29 -9.18
C TYR A 145 14.09 3.95 -8.40
N HIS A 146 14.07 2.88 -7.60
CA HIS A 146 15.22 2.56 -6.75
C HIS A 146 16.40 2.04 -7.57
N ASN A 147 16.19 1.13 -8.52
CA ASN A 147 17.27 0.52 -9.27
C ASN A 147 17.84 1.44 -10.36
N LEU A 148 17.00 2.19 -11.08
CA LEU A 148 17.45 2.99 -12.21
C LEU A 148 17.81 4.42 -11.82
N LEU A 149 16.97 5.10 -11.03
CA LEU A 149 17.18 6.50 -10.66
C LEU A 149 18.11 6.63 -9.44
N CYS A 150 17.81 5.91 -8.36
CA CYS A 150 18.63 5.98 -7.15
C CYS A 150 19.86 5.07 -7.18
N ARG A 151 19.93 4.12 -8.13
CA ARG A 151 20.99 3.10 -8.24
C ARG A 151 21.20 2.34 -6.92
N ARG A 152 20.10 2.05 -6.24
CA ARG A 152 20.05 1.25 -5.01
C ARG A 152 19.33 -0.06 -5.31
N PRO A 153 19.91 -1.22 -4.94
CA PRO A 153 19.25 -2.49 -5.16
C PRO A 153 17.89 -2.52 -4.45
N TYR A 154 16.83 -2.81 -5.20
CA TYR A 154 15.52 -3.07 -4.65
C TYR A 154 14.80 -4.12 -5.52
N PRO A 155 14.15 -5.13 -4.93
CA PRO A 155 14.09 -5.39 -3.50
C PRO A 155 15.38 -5.99 -2.95
N GLN A 156 15.52 -5.89 -1.63
CA GLN A 156 16.60 -6.54 -0.88
C GLN A 156 16.28 -8.01 -0.60
N LYS A 157 14.99 -8.33 -0.41
CA LYS A 157 14.48 -9.69 -0.24
C LYS A 157 13.13 -9.82 -0.92
N TRP A 158 12.99 -10.82 -1.79
CA TRP A 158 11.71 -11.14 -2.40
C TRP A 158 10.91 -12.15 -1.56
N PHE A 159 11.60 -13.02 -0.82
CA PHE A 159 11.08 -14.01 0.13
C PHE A 159 11.96 -14.10 1.38
#